data_AF-A0A3C1X864-F1
#
_entry.id   AF-A0A3C1X864-F1
#
_cell.length_a   1.000
_cell.length_b   1.000
_cell.length_c   1.000
_cell.angle_alpha   90.00
_cell.angle_beta   90.00
_cell.angle_gamma   90.00
#
_symmetry.space_group_name_H-M   'P 1'
#
loop_
_entity.id
_entity.type
_entity.pdbx_description
1 polymer ?
#
loop_
_entity_poly.entity_id
_entity_poly.type
_entity_poly.pdbx_seq_one_letter_code
_entity_poly.pdbx_strand_id
1 'polypeptide(L)'
;MALVLQVVAVVGFAVAFFAAGELRLQNPLDSEGCAGDECGDFSVQCQPGACACFVCSLLPFQETLFMKAVFCWCLLWCVSGSAVAAQQTDLTRAVLVTRGATAAALEQTAVQVLQEEVQRRTGILWATTDRLPLDATPAIVLTGPLEGRESWGNSLPMAAPCRGVRLEADGFCVHAEVTAAAPRLWVVSGDARGLLYAVGWLLRKLELRSGSVLLTGSPSLLERPAYALRGHQLGFR
;
A
#
# COMPACT_ATOMS: atom_id res chain seq x y z
N MET A 1 3.62 15.98 13.14
CA MET A 1 5.03 16.03 13.59
C MET A 1 5.34 15.12 14.77
N ALA A 2 4.44 14.94 15.76
CA ALA A 2 4.68 14.07 16.92
C ALA A 2 4.91 12.58 16.57
N LEU A 3 4.22 12.05 15.55
CA LEU A 3 4.33 10.64 15.16
C LEU A 3 5.69 10.28 14.53
N VAL A 4 6.33 11.22 13.82
CA VAL A 4 7.61 10.99 13.14
C VAL A 4 8.76 10.94 14.15
N LEU A 5 8.70 11.75 15.22
CA LEU A 5 9.70 11.70 16.29
C LEU A 5 9.67 10.38 17.08
N GLN A 6 8.49 9.79 17.28
CA GLN A 6 8.40 8.51 17.98
C GLN A 6 8.97 7.34 17.17
N VAL A 7 8.78 7.32 15.84
CA VAL A 7 9.32 6.25 14.99
C VAL A 7 10.85 6.33 14.89
N VAL A 8 11.43 7.54 14.78
CA VAL A 8 12.89 7.71 14.74
C VAL A 8 13.55 7.31 16.06
N ALA A 9 12.90 7.58 17.21
CA ALA A 9 13.42 7.17 18.52
C ALA A 9 13.48 5.64 18.70
N VAL A 10 12.46 4.92 18.21
CA VAL A 10 12.39 3.46 18.34
C VAL A 10 13.36 2.74 17.40
N VAL A 11 13.51 3.22 16.16
CA VAL A 11 14.47 2.66 15.21
C VAL A 11 15.91 2.95 15.65
N GLY A 12 16.18 4.14 16.22
CA GLY A 12 17.49 4.50 16.75
C GLY A 12 17.94 3.61 17.92
N PHE A 13 17.02 3.22 18.80
CA PHE A 13 17.34 2.37 19.95
C PHE A 13 17.63 0.92 19.54
N ALA A 14 16.97 0.41 18.50
CA ALA A 14 17.21 -0.94 17.98
C ALA A 14 18.57 -1.09 17.29
N VAL A 15 19.04 -0.06 16.58
CA VAL A 15 20.35 -0.07 15.91
C VAL A 15 21.50 0.02 16.93
N ALA A 16 21.32 0.77 18.03
CA ALA A 16 22.33 0.85 19.09
C ALA A 16 22.53 -0.48 19.84
N PHE A 17 21.47 -1.29 19.96
CA PHE A 17 21.55 -2.60 20.61
C PHE A 17 22.22 -3.66 19.73
N PHE A 18 22.08 -3.54 18.39
CA PHE A 18 22.70 -4.47 17.44
C PHE A 18 24.20 -4.22 17.25
N ALA A 19 24.68 -3.00 17.47
CA ALA A 19 26.10 -2.65 17.35
C ALA A 19 26.97 -3.03 18.57
N ALA A 20 26.36 -3.39 19.71
CA ALA A 20 27.08 -3.76 20.93
C ALA A 20 27.37 -5.27 21.06
N GLY A 21 26.98 -6.06 20.05
CA GLY A 21 27.04 -7.53 20.05
C GLY A 21 28.05 -8.14 19.09
N GLU A 22 29.23 -7.55 18.92
CA GLU A 22 30.34 -8.21 18.22
C GLU A 22 31.51 -8.43 19.21
N LEU A 23 31.62 -9.65 19.75
CA LEU A 23 32.89 -10.16 20.26
C LEU A 23 32.99 -11.67 20.04
N ARG A 24 33.75 -12.01 18.99
CA ARG A 24 34.58 -13.21 18.77
C ARG A 24 34.04 -14.57 19.23
N LEU A 25 33.62 -15.38 18.26
CA LEU A 25 33.83 -16.83 18.31
C LEU A 25 34.66 -17.23 17.09
N GLN A 26 35.94 -17.53 17.35
CA GLN A 26 36.84 -18.20 16.42
C GLN A 26 36.44 -19.69 16.35
N ASN A 27 36.28 -20.19 15.14
CA ASN A 27 35.93 -21.56 14.80
C ASN A 27 37.17 -22.49 14.94
N PRO A 28 37.07 -23.69 15.53
CA PRO A 28 37.97 -24.79 15.23
C PRO A 28 37.23 -25.94 14.54
N LEU A 29 38.00 -26.92 14.04
CA LEU A 29 37.66 -28.10 13.21
C LEU A 29 37.91 -27.77 11.70
N ASP A 30 38.88 -28.36 11.00
CA ASP A 30 39.16 -29.79 10.88
C ASP A 30 40.62 -30.14 10.49
N SER A 31 41.04 -31.33 10.94
CA SER A 31 41.92 -32.32 10.29
C SER A 31 43.33 -31.93 9.77
N GLU A 32 44.37 -32.45 10.45
CA GLU A 32 45.60 -32.87 9.78
C GLU A 32 46.00 -34.29 10.23
N GLY A 33 46.30 -35.13 9.24
CA GLY A 33 46.73 -36.51 9.41
C GLY A 33 48.23 -36.64 9.71
N CYS A 34 48.58 -37.83 10.19
CA CYS A 34 49.94 -38.26 10.51
C CYS A 34 50.86 -38.33 9.29
N ALA A 35 52.10 -37.87 9.42
CA ALA A 35 53.31 -38.53 8.90
C ALA A 35 54.60 -37.83 9.36
N GLY A 36 55.54 -38.59 9.92
CA GLY A 36 56.98 -38.38 9.71
C GLY A 36 57.81 -37.69 10.79
N ASP A 37 58.60 -38.52 11.47
CA ASP A 37 60.04 -38.34 11.77
C ASP A 37 60.53 -37.47 12.96
N GLU A 38 60.94 -38.23 13.99
CA GLU A 38 62.25 -38.19 14.68
C GLU A 38 62.67 -37.03 15.61
N CYS A 39 63.30 -37.47 16.72
CA CYS A 39 64.14 -36.75 17.69
C CYS A 39 63.41 -35.79 18.65
N GLY A 40 63.54 -35.86 19.97
CA GLY A 40 64.41 -36.62 20.85
C GLY A 40 64.22 -36.08 22.27
N ASP A 41 64.34 -36.97 23.25
CA ASP A 41 64.89 -36.77 24.59
C ASP A 41 64.72 -35.38 25.27
N PHE A 42 63.84 -35.28 26.27
CA PHE A 42 64.28 -34.87 27.61
C PHE A 42 63.22 -35.19 28.66
N SER A 43 63.67 -35.99 29.64
CA SER A 43 62.99 -36.26 30.90
C SER A 43 62.74 -34.97 31.70
N VAL A 44 61.73 -34.96 32.56
CA VAL A 44 61.87 -34.76 34.03
C VAL A 44 60.48 -34.78 34.70
N GLN A 45 60.22 -35.88 35.41
CA GLN A 45 59.68 -35.98 36.77
C GLN A 45 59.09 -34.73 37.46
N CYS A 46 57.87 -34.84 38.01
CA CYS A 46 57.57 -34.87 39.47
C CYS A 46 56.12 -34.46 39.81
N GLN A 47 55.35 -35.39 40.40
CA GLN A 47 54.30 -35.13 41.42
C GLN A 47 55.01 -34.93 42.80
N PRO A 48 54.41 -35.03 44.02
CA PRO A 48 53.15 -34.69 44.72
C PRO A 48 52.65 -33.28 45.07
N GLY A 49 51.39 -33.16 45.49
CA GLY A 49 51.13 -32.74 46.88
C GLY A 49 50.37 -31.43 47.19
N ALA A 50 49.08 -31.60 47.53
CA ALA A 50 48.30 -30.87 48.55
C ALA A 50 48.09 -29.34 48.44
N CYS A 51 46.83 -28.92 48.35
CA CYS A 51 46.12 -28.34 49.50
C CYS A 51 44.63 -28.11 49.19
N ALA A 52 43.79 -28.57 50.11
CA ALA A 52 42.35 -28.44 50.12
C ALA A 52 41.90 -26.99 50.33
N CYS A 53 40.65 -26.73 49.91
CA CYS A 53 39.66 -25.74 50.39
C CYS A 53 38.79 -25.34 49.18
N PHE A 54 37.47 -25.12 49.22
CA PHE A 54 36.44 -25.21 50.23
C PHE A 54 35.14 -24.88 49.46
N VAL A 55 34.09 -25.70 49.61
CA VAL A 55 32.67 -25.25 49.67
C VAL A 55 31.82 -25.02 48.40
N CYS A 56 30.55 -25.37 48.61
CA CYS A 56 29.31 -24.95 47.96
C CYS A 56 28.81 -25.74 46.75
N SER A 57 28.33 -26.94 47.06
CA SER A 57 26.99 -27.36 46.66
C SER A 57 25.93 -26.26 46.87
N LEU A 58 24.95 -26.24 45.95
CA LEU A 58 23.62 -25.60 46.00
C LEU A 58 23.52 -24.22 45.33
N LEU A 59 22.88 -24.19 44.14
CA LEU A 59 21.60 -23.50 43.86
C LEU A 59 21.30 -23.54 42.34
N PRO A 60 20.33 -24.35 41.87
CA PRO A 60 19.83 -24.29 40.51
C PRO A 60 18.42 -23.68 40.49
N PHE A 61 18.26 -22.35 40.43
CA PHE A 61 16.90 -21.78 40.37
C PHE A 61 16.75 -20.31 39.95
N GLN A 62 17.44 -19.76 38.93
CA GLN A 62 17.09 -18.40 38.44
C GLN A 62 17.11 -18.14 36.92
N GLU A 63 17.67 -19.00 36.09
CA GLU A 63 17.82 -18.70 34.64
C GLU A 63 16.52 -18.85 33.80
N THR A 64 15.50 -19.57 34.28
CA THR A 64 14.28 -19.83 33.48
C THR A 64 13.21 -18.74 33.56
N LEU A 65 13.32 -17.81 34.50
CA LEU A 65 12.37 -16.71 34.70
C LEU A 65 12.67 -15.51 33.78
N PHE A 66 13.95 -15.18 33.57
CA PHE A 66 14.35 -14.07 32.70
C PHE A 66 14.01 -14.36 31.23
N MET A 67 14.29 -15.58 30.75
CA MET A 67 14.03 -15.94 29.35
C MET A 67 12.53 -16.04 29.05
N LYS A 68 11.71 -16.47 30.02
CA LYS A 68 10.24 -16.47 29.90
C LYS A 68 9.65 -15.05 29.95
N ALA A 69 10.20 -14.15 30.77
CA ALA A 69 9.74 -12.77 30.84
C ALA A 69 10.05 -11.99 29.56
N VAL A 70 11.22 -12.20 28.95
CA VAL A 70 11.58 -11.59 27.65
C VAL A 70 10.73 -12.17 26.52
N PHE A 71 10.50 -13.49 26.49
CA PHE A 71 9.63 -14.11 25.49
C PHE A 71 8.17 -13.66 25.62
N CYS A 72 7.68 -13.46 26.85
CA CYS A 72 6.34 -12.95 27.13
C CYS A 72 6.22 -11.45 26.78
N TRP A 73 7.26 -10.65 27.00
CA TRP A 73 7.30 -9.23 26.60
C TRP A 73 7.37 -9.06 25.08
N CYS A 74 8.14 -9.89 24.37
CA CYS A 74 8.14 -9.93 22.90
C CYS A 74 6.80 -10.39 22.33
N LEU A 75 6.16 -11.41 22.92
CA LEU A 75 4.82 -11.86 22.49
C LEU A 75 3.73 -10.83 22.80
N LEU A 76 3.81 -10.08 23.90
CA LEU A 76 2.88 -8.99 24.19
C LEU A 76 3.07 -7.76 23.28
N TRP A 77 4.28 -7.48 22.80
CA TRP A 77 4.52 -6.37 21.85
C TRP A 77 4.21 -6.71 20.39
N CYS A 78 4.29 -7.98 19.98
CA CYS A 78 3.88 -8.40 18.63
C CYS A 78 2.35 -8.37 18.40
N VAL A 79 1.52 -8.32 19.45
CA VAL A 79 0.05 -8.29 19.34
C VAL A 79 -0.53 -6.88 19.19
N SER A 80 0.32 -5.84 19.17
CA SER A 80 -0.10 -4.49 18.75
C SER A 80 -0.21 -4.39 17.23
N GLY A 81 -1.04 -5.25 16.63
CA GLY A 81 -1.43 -5.16 15.23
C GLY A 81 -2.17 -3.85 15.02
N SER A 82 -1.51 -2.87 14.40
CA SER A 82 -2.16 -1.67 13.92
C SER A 82 -3.18 -2.09 12.85
N ALA A 83 -4.47 -2.08 13.21
CA ALA A 83 -5.53 -2.23 12.23
C ALA A 83 -5.46 -1.01 11.31
N VAL A 84 -4.88 -1.20 10.11
CA VAL A 84 -4.96 -0.22 9.03
C VAL A 84 -6.43 -0.19 8.61
N ALA A 85 -7.20 0.74 9.19
CA ALA A 85 -8.54 1.01 8.72
C ALA A 85 -8.42 1.48 7.27
N ALA A 86 -8.97 0.69 6.33
CA ALA A 86 -9.05 1.10 4.94
C ALA A 86 -9.85 2.41 4.89
N GLN A 87 -9.24 3.48 4.37
CA GLN A 87 -9.90 4.78 4.26
C GLN A 87 -11.06 4.65 3.28
N GLN A 88 -12.30 4.64 3.79
CA GLN A 88 -13.50 4.65 2.97
C GLN A 88 -13.93 6.09 2.71
N THR A 89 -14.15 6.41 1.45
CA THR A 89 -14.61 7.72 0.99
C THR A 89 -16.08 7.62 0.63
N ASP A 90 -16.92 8.44 1.26
CA ASP A 90 -18.35 8.47 0.95
C ASP A 90 -18.62 9.32 -0.30
N LEU A 91 -19.20 8.70 -1.33
CA LEU A 91 -19.61 9.31 -2.58
C LEU A 91 -21.14 9.27 -2.77
N THR A 92 -21.89 8.95 -1.72
CA THR A 92 -23.35 8.80 -1.75
C THR A 92 -24.04 10.05 -2.29
N ARG A 93 -23.58 11.24 -1.88
CA ARG A 93 -24.11 12.54 -2.33
C ARG A 93 -23.27 13.18 -3.44
N ALA A 94 -22.50 12.40 -4.18
CA ALA A 94 -21.65 12.93 -5.22
C ALA A 94 -22.44 13.51 -6.40
N VAL A 95 -21.85 14.52 -7.03
CA VAL A 95 -22.33 15.09 -8.30
C VAL A 95 -21.36 14.66 -9.41
N LEU A 96 -21.91 14.24 -10.55
CA LEU A 96 -21.14 13.92 -11.74
C LEU A 96 -20.83 15.20 -12.52
N VAL A 97 -19.56 15.47 -12.73
CA VAL A 97 -19.08 16.66 -13.45
C VAL A 97 -18.59 16.22 -14.82
N THR A 98 -19.22 16.74 -15.87
CA THR A 98 -19.01 16.27 -17.25
C THR A 98 -18.78 17.44 -18.20
N ARG A 99 -18.59 17.14 -19.49
CA ARG A 99 -18.56 18.15 -20.57
C ARG A 99 -19.97 18.62 -21.00
N GLY A 100 -21.02 18.08 -20.41
CA GLY A 100 -22.40 18.35 -20.83
C GLY A 100 -22.61 18.03 -22.30
N ALA A 101 -23.38 18.87 -22.99
CA ALA A 101 -23.74 18.69 -24.41
C ALA A 101 -22.54 18.74 -25.37
N THR A 102 -21.39 19.27 -24.93
CA THR A 102 -20.17 19.30 -25.76
C THR A 102 -19.40 17.97 -25.74
N ALA A 103 -19.78 17.02 -24.88
CA ALA A 103 -19.20 15.68 -24.83
C ALA A 103 -19.53 14.88 -26.08
N ALA A 104 -18.61 14.02 -26.53
CA ALA A 104 -18.91 13.07 -27.60
C ALA A 104 -20.05 12.12 -27.16
N ALA A 105 -20.86 11.62 -28.10
CA ALA A 105 -22.01 10.77 -27.78
C ALA A 105 -21.64 9.56 -26.89
N LEU A 106 -20.50 8.91 -27.17
CA LEU A 106 -20.02 7.79 -26.39
C LEU A 106 -19.57 8.19 -24.96
N GLU A 107 -19.05 9.42 -24.77
CA GLU A 107 -18.77 9.94 -23.43
C GLU A 107 -20.07 10.14 -22.64
N GLN A 108 -21.12 10.67 -23.29
CA GLN A 108 -22.43 10.84 -22.67
C GLN A 108 -23.02 9.48 -22.27
N THR A 109 -22.90 8.47 -23.14
CA THR A 109 -23.30 7.10 -22.83
C THR A 109 -22.51 6.54 -21.64
N ALA A 110 -21.22 6.81 -21.51
CA ALA A 110 -20.44 6.35 -20.37
C ALA A 110 -20.96 6.92 -19.04
N VAL A 111 -21.28 8.21 -19.02
CA VAL A 111 -21.89 8.87 -17.85
C VAL A 111 -23.26 8.30 -17.54
N GLN A 112 -24.08 8.07 -18.58
CA GLN A 112 -25.40 7.48 -18.45
C GLN A 112 -25.33 6.07 -17.84
N VAL A 113 -24.46 5.20 -18.36
CA VAL A 113 -24.25 3.84 -17.84
C VAL A 113 -23.86 3.87 -16.37
N LEU A 114 -22.97 4.79 -15.98
CA LEU A 114 -22.59 4.95 -14.57
C LEU A 114 -23.80 5.30 -13.70
N GLN A 115 -24.60 6.30 -14.10
CA GLN A 115 -25.81 6.69 -13.36
C GLN A 115 -26.81 5.55 -13.26
N GLU A 116 -27.10 4.87 -14.38
CA GLU A 116 -28.08 3.80 -14.42
C GLU A 116 -27.68 2.61 -13.55
N GLU A 117 -26.40 2.21 -13.59
CA GLU A 117 -25.91 1.11 -12.77
C GLU A 117 -25.88 1.48 -11.28
N VAL A 118 -25.48 2.71 -10.93
CA VAL A 118 -25.51 3.18 -9.54
C VAL A 118 -26.95 3.28 -9.04
N GLN A 119 -27.85 3.88 -9.81
CA GLN A 119 -29.26 3.99 -9.45
C GLN A 119 -29.91 2.61 -9.30
N ARG A 120 -29.66 1.68 -10.23
CA ARG A 120 -30.22 0.33 -10.17
C ARG A 120 -29.76 -0.42 -8.91
N ARG A 121 -28.49 -0.28 -8.52
CA ARG A 121 -27.90 -1.04 -7.40
C ARG A 121 -28.14 -0.39 -6.04
N THR A 122 -28.25 0.94 -5.99
CA THR A 122 -28.29 1.69 -4.73
C THR A 122 -29.58 2.47 -4.51
N GLY A 123 -30.36 2.73 -5.55
CA GLY A 123 -31.52 3.63 -5.52
C GLY A 123 -31.15 5.12 -5.60
N ILE A 124 -29.87 5.46 -5.68
CA ILE A 124 -29.38 6.85 -5.72
C ILE A 124 -29.26 7.32 -7.17
N LEU A 125 -29.88 8.45 -7.47
CA LEU A 125 -29.68 9.16 -8.73
C LEU A 125 -28.70 10.32 -8.53
N TRP A 126 -27.48 10.20 -9.06
CA TRP A 126 -26.52 11.29 -9.02
C TRP A 126 -26.88 12.38 -10.03
N ALA A 127 -26.84 13.64 -9.57
CA ALA A 127 -27.02 14.79 -10.44
C ALA A 127 -25.81 14.96 -11.38
N THR A 128 -26.05 15.54 -12.55
CA THR A 128 -24.99 15.90 -13.51
C THR A 128 -24.86 17.41 -13.64
N THR A 129 -23.63 17.90 -13.69
CA THR A 129 -23.30 19.30 -13.95
C THR A 129 -22.12 19.42 -14.90
N ASP A 130 -21.96 20.58 -15.53
CA ASP A 130 -20.79 20.94 -16.34
C ASP A 130 -19.74 21.74 -15.54
N ARG A 131 -20.03 22.05 -14.27
CA ARG A 131 -19.18 22.84 -13.37
C ARG A 131 -18.88 22.08 -12.07
N LEU A 132 -17.60 21.81 -11.81
CA LEU A 132 -16.93 22.49 -10.69
C LEU A 132 -17.70 22.82 -9.38
N PRO A 133 -18.24 21.91 -8.55
CA PRO A 133 -18.80 22.33 -7.26
C PRO A 133 -17.72 22.98 -6.39
N LEU A 134 -17.97 24.22 -5.94
CA LEU A 134 -17.06 25.00 -5.10
C LEU A 134 -17.32 24.82 -3.60
N ASP A 135 -18.44 24.19 -3.26
CA ASP A 135 -18.88 23.87 -1.93
C ASP A 135 -18.30 22.53 -1.44
N ALA A 136 -18.72 22.09 -0.25
CA ALA A 136 -18.29 20.84 0.36
C ALA A 136 -18.93 19.58 -0.28
N THR A 137 -19.46 19.70 -1.51
CA THR A 137 -20.17 18.60 -2.17
C THR A 137 -19.17 17.65 -2.83
N PRO A 138 -19.24 16.33 -2.57
CA PRO A 138 -18.43 15.34 -3.25
C PRO A 138 -18.61 15.41 -4.78
N ALA A 139 -17.54 15.26 -5.54
CA ALA A 139 -17.61 15.36 -6.99
C ALA A 139 -16.86 14.20 -7.68
N ILE A 140 -17.46 13.66 -8.73
CA ILE A 140 -16.83 12.70 -9.64
C ILE A 140 -16.73 13.35 -11.00
N VAL A 141 -15.51 13.68 -11.41
CA VAL A 141 -15.23 14.36 -12.67
C VAL A 141 -14.96 13.32 -13.75
N LEU A 142 -15.80 13.28 -14.79
CA LEU A 142 -15.72 12.34 -15.91
C LEU A 142 -15.45 13.11 -17.19
N THR A 143 -14.32 12.83 -17.83
CA THR A 143 -13.93 13.53 -19.07
C THR A 143 -13.12 12.65 -20.02
N GLY A 144 -13.36 12.87 -21.32
CA GLY A 144 -12.39 12.60 -22.39
C GLY A 144 -11.11 13.44 -22.27
N PRO A 145 -10.31 13.52 -23.35
CA PRO A 145 -9.01 14.18 -23.33
C PRO A 145 -9.10 15.63 -22.83
N LEU A 146 -8.08 16.05 -22.07
CA LEU A 146 -8.05 17.35 -21.38
C LEU A 146 -7.72 18.54 -22.31
N GLU A 147 -7.49 18.30 -23.60
CA GLU A 147 -7.18 19.35 -24.58
C GLU A 147 -8.36 20.33 -24.68
N GLY A 148 -8.08 21.64 -24.52
CA GLY A 148 -9.08 22.72 -24.64
C GLY A 148 -9.89 23.04 -23.37
N ARG A 149 -9.47 22.59 -22.18
CA ARG A 149 -10.25 22.74 -20.93
C ARG A 149 -9.70 23.79 -19.97
N GLU A 150 -9.64 25.03 -20.42
CA GLU A 150 -9.33 26.21 -19.57
C GLU A 150 -10.49 26.56 -18.62
N SER A 151 -11.72 26.14 -18.95
CA SER A 151 -12.96 26.47 -18.21
C SER A 151 -13.11 25.79 -16.85
N TRP A 152 -12.31 24.77 -16.56
CA TRP A 152 -12.21 24.16 -15.23
C TRP A 152 -11.10 24.79 -14.37
N GLY A 153 -10.42 25.82 -14.90
CA GLY A 153 -9.34 26.57 -14.26
C GLY A 153 -8.08 25.75 -14.01
N ASN A 154 -7.22 26.23 -13.10
CA ASN A 154 -6.10 25.46 -12.52
C ASN A 154 -6.56 24.23 -11.70
N SER A 155 -7.85 23.89 -11.76
CA SER A 155 -8.49 22.79 -11.03
C SER A 155 -8.61 21.52 -11.87
N LEU A 156 -8.05 21.47 -13.09
CA LEU A 156 -7.73 20.19 -13.75
C LEU A 156 -6.92 19.32 -12.78
N PRO A 157 -6.89 17.98 -12.89
CA PRO A 157 -6.15 17.14 -11.96
C PRO A 157 -4.65 17.48 -12.02
N MET A 158 -4.24 18.43 -11.20
CA MET A 158 -2.86 18.84 -10.99
C MET A 158 -2.12 17.83 -10.09
N ALA A 159 -2.82 16.79 -9.64
CA ALA A 159 -2.27 15.67 -8.92
C ALA A 159 -1.95 14.52 -9.88
N ALA A 160 -0.74 13.98 -9.75
CA ALA A 160 -0.32 12.76 -10.44
C ALA A 160 -1.26 11.61 -10.07
N PRO A 161 -1.62 10.73 -11.03
CA PRO A 161 -0.93 10.45 -12.29
C PRO A 161 -1.58 11.09 -13.52
N CYS A 162 -2.67 11.84 -13.35
CA CYS A 162 -3.43 12.36 -14.49
C CYS A 162 -2.86 13.68 -15.03
N ARG A 163 -1.85 14.25 -14.35
CA ARG A 163 -1.18 15.49 -14.72
C ARG A 163 -0.17 15.29 -15.84
N GLY A 164 -0.32 16.06 -16.92
CA GLY A 164 0.72 16.22 -17.95
C GLY A 164 1.00 14.95 -18.76
N VAL A 165 0.24 13.87 -18.54
CA VAL A 165 0.36 12.64 -19.31
C VAL A 165 -0.60 12.70 -20.48
N ARG A 166 -0.06 12.57 -21.70
CA ARG A 166 -0.88 12.26 -22.88
C ARG A 166 -1.36 10.82 -22.73
N LEU A 167 -2.66 10.67 -22.47
CA LEU A 167 -3.29 9.36 -22.40
C LEU A 167 -3.33 8.74 -23.80
N GLU A 168 -2.93 7.48 -23.88
CA GLU A 168 -3.00 6.70 -25.12
C GLU A 168 -4.45 6.30 -25.44
N ALA A 169 -4.69 5.80 -26.65
CA ALA A 169 -6.01 5.31 -27.06
C ALA A 169 -6.49 4.22 -26.09
N ASP A 170 -7.79 4.24 -25.76
CA ASP A 170 -8.43 3.42 -24.73
C ASP A 170 -7.84 3.55 -23.31
N GLY A 171 -6.89 4.45 -23.10
CA GLY A 171 -6.24 4.70 -21.82
C GLY A 171 -7.08 5.62 -20.94
N PHE A 172 -6.96 5.42 -19.63
CA PHE A 172 -7.58 6.29 -18.65
C PHE A 172 -6.73 6.43 -17.39
N CYS A 173 -7.00 7.49 -16.63
CA CYS A 173 -6.38 7.79 -15.37
C CYS A 173 -7.45 8.06 -14.32
N VAL A 174 -7.24 7.52 -13.13
CA VAL A 174 -8.10 7.76 -11.96
C VAL A 174 -7.25 8.32 -10.83
N HIS A 175 -7.69 9.44 -10.25
CA HIS A 175 -7.07 10.02 -9.08
C HIS A 175 -8.12 10.47 -8.05
N ALA A 176 -8.06 9.90 -6.85
CA ALA A 176 -8.89 10.29 -5.73
C ALA A 176 -8.17 11.31 -4.85
N GLU A 177 -8.70 12.52 -4.83
CA GLU A 177 -8.32 13.58 -3.92
C GLU A 177 -9.25 13.52 -2.69
N VAL A 178 -8.84 12.73 -1.71
CA VAL A 178 -9.62 12.49 -0.49
C VAL A 178 -9.29 13.57 0.53
N THR A 179 -9.99 14.70 0.44
CA THR A 179 -10.01 15.70 1.52
C THR A 179 -11.19 15.44 2.46
N ALA A 180 -11.03 15.75 3.75
CA ALA A 180 -12.06 15.47 4.76
C ALA A 180 -13.39 16.23 4.54
N ALA A 181 -13.37 17.33 3.78
CA ALA A 181 -14.54 18.18 3.56
C ALA A 181 -15.25 17.93 2.22
N ALA A 182 -14.51 17.62 1.15
CA ALA A 182 -15.06 17.46 -0.19
C ALA A 182 -14.22 16.46 -0.99
N PRO A 183 -14.52 15.15 -0.93
CA PRO A 183 -13.79 14.18 -1.72
C PRO A 183 -14.05 14.39 -3.21
N ARG A 184 -12.96 14.40 -3.99
CA ARG A 184 -13.02 14.55 -5.45
C ARG A 184 -12.40 13.34 -6.11
N LEU A 185 -13.10 12.78 -7.08
CA LEU A 185 -12.61 11.68 -7.89
C LEU A 185 -12.44 12.16 -9.33
N TRP A 186 -11.20 12.20 -9.80
CA TRP A 186 -10.84 12.57 -11.15
C TRP A 186 -10.77 11.32 -12.02
N VAL A 187 -11.58 11.27 -13.06
CA VAL A 187 -11.61 10.20 -14.06
C VAL A 187 -11.42 10.81 -15.44
N VAL A 188 -10.20 10.68 -15.95
CA VAL A 188 -9.77 11.27 -17.22
C VAL A 188 -9.43 10.17 -18.20
N SER A 189 -9.84 10.31 -19.45
CA SER A 189 -9.55 9.34 -20.51
C SER A 189 -8.90 10.00 -21.71
N GLY A 190 -8.13 9.22 -22.47
CA GLY A 190 -7.53 9.69 -23.73
C GLY A 190 -8.54 9.78 -24.87
N ASP A 191 -9.61 8.99 -24.81
CA ASP A 191 -10.68 8.94 -25.78
C ASP A 191 -12.01 8.50 -25.14
N ALA A 192 -13.09 8.55 -25.90
CA ALA A 192 -14.42 8.21 -25.40
C ALA A 192 -14.56 6.73 -25.00
N ARG A 193 -13.79 5.82 -25.61
CA ARG A 193 -13.76 4.40 -25.24
C ARG A 193 -13.02 4.19 -23.92
N GLY A 194 -11.91 4.88 -23.71
CA GLY A 194 -11.18 4.94 -22.45
C GLY A 194 -12.09 5.37 -21.29
N LEU A 195 -13.00 6.32 -21.51
CA LEU A 195 -13.97 6.73 -20.48
C LEU A 195 -14.91 5.58 -20.08
N LEU A 196 -15.39 4.79 -21.04
CA LEU A 196 -16.20 3.60 -20.74
C LEU A 196 -15.42 2.56 -19.92
N TYR A 197 -14.15 2.35 -20.24
CA TYR A 197 -13.30 1.46 -19.45
C TYR A 197 -13.08 2.00 -18.03
N ALA A 198 -12.90 3.31 -17.89
CA ALA A 198 -12.77 3.96 -16.60
C ALA A 198 -14.06 3.83 -15.75
N VAL A 199 -15.23 4.00 -16.37
CA VAL A 199 -16.54 3.76 -15.73
C VAL A 199 -16.69 2.31 -15.30
N GLY A 200 -16.33 1.36 -16.17
CA GLY A 200 -16.35 -0.07 -15.83
C GLY A 200 -15.40 -0.42 -14.68
N TRP A 201 -14.22 0.18 -14.65
CA TRP A 201 -13.27 0.06 -13.54
C TRP A 201 -13.87 0.63 -12.25
N LEU A 202 -14.49 1.82 -12.31
CA LEU A 202 -15.08 2.48 -11.16
C LEU A 202 -16.21 1.64 -10.54
N LEU A 203 -17.13 1.13 -11.35
CA LEU A 203 -18.22 0.25 -10.90
C LEU A 203 -17.73 -1.02 -10.20
N ARG A 204 -16.54 -1.51 -10.55
CA ARG A 204 -15.90 -2.67 -9.90
C ARG A 204 -15.19 -2.33 -8.60
N LYS A 205 -14.89 -1.04 -8.36
CA LYS A 205 -14.15 -0.55 -7.19
C LYS A 205 -15.04 0.14 -6.17
N LEU A 206 -16.19 0.63 -6.59
CA LEU A 206 -17.21 1.15 -5.68
C LEU A 206 -17.88 0.00 -4.91
N GLU A 207 -18.03 0.20 -3.62
CA GLU A 207 -18.95 -0.57 -2.79
C GLU A 207 -20.34 0.04 -2.93
N LEU A 208 -21.17 -0.61 -3.74
CA LEU A 208 -22.55 -0.19 -4.02
C LEU A 208 -23.50 -1.00 -3.14
N ARG A 209 -24.18 -0.33 -2.20
CA ARG A 209 -25.24 -0.92 -1.38
C ARG A 209 -26.48 -0.05 -1.49
N SER A 210 -27.65 -0.58 -1.15
CA SER A 210 -28.87 0.22 -1.08
C SER A 210 -28.66 1.44 -0.20
N GLY A 211 -28.86 2.64 -0.75
CA GLY A 211 -28.69 3.92 -0.06
C GLY A 211 -27.24 4.36 0.22
N SER A 212 -26.21 3.67 -0.28
CA SER A 212 -24.81 4.11 -0.08
C SER A 212 -23.89 3.76 -1.25
N VAL A 213 -22.96 4.68 -1.52
CA VAL A 213 -21.88 4.50 -2.50
C VAL A 213 -20.57 4.87 -1.83
N LEU A 214 -19.72 3.87 -1.58
CA LEU A 214 -18.43 4.08 -0.92
C LEU A 214 -17.28 3.70 -1.86
N LEU A 215 -16.18 4.45 -1.79
CA LEU A 215 -14.93 4.12 -2.47
C LEU A 215 -13.88 3.74 -1.43
N THR A 216 -13.34 2.53 -1.55
CA THR A 216 -12.31 2.04 -0.62
C THR A 216 -10.92 2.41 -1.12
N GLY A 217 -10.18 3.13 -0.29
CA GLY A 217 -8.86 3.67 -0.59
C GLY A 217 -8.89 4.99 -1.37
N SER A 218 -7.69 5.45 -1.76
CA SER A 218 -7.46 6.64 -2.56
C SER A 218 -6.76 6.26 -3.87
N PRO A 219 -7.48 5.74 -4.87
CA PRO A 219 -6.87 5.28 -6.11
C PRO A 219 -6.12 6.42 -6.81
N SER A 220 -4.91 6.11 -7.27
CA SER A 220 -4.04 7.01 -8.01
C SER A 220 -3.30 6.17 -9.05
N LEU A 221 -3.88 6.03 -10.25
CA LEU A 221 -3.41 5.09 -11.27
C LEU A 221 -3.68 5.56 -12.69
N LEU A 222 -2.87 5.05 -13.61
CA LEU A 222 -2.99 5.22 -15.05
C LEU A 222 -3.02 3.84 -15.68
N GLU A 223 -4.03 3.56 -16.49
CA GLU A 223 -4.27 2.28 -17.14
C GLU A 223 -4.34 2.46 -18.66
N ARG A 224 -3.80 1.48 -19.37
CA ARG A 224 -3.85 1.40 -20.83
C ARG A 224 -3.81 -0.05 -21.28
N PRO A 225 -4.45 -0.40 -22.40
CA PRO A 225 -4.36 -1.76 -22.92
C PRO A 225 -2.97 -2.03 -23.49
N ALA A 226 -2.47 -3.26 -23.31
CA ALA A 226 -1.24 -3.71 -23.96
C ALA A 226 -1.39 -3.88 -25.48
N TYR A 227 -2.61 -4.13 -25.97
CA TYR A 227 -2.91 -4.36 -27.39
C TYR A 227 -4.07 -3.47 -27.84
N ALA A 228 -3.94 -2.82 -29.00
CA ALA A 228 -4.93 -1.85 -29.50
C ALA A 228 -6.29 -2.47 -29.84
N LEU A 229 -6.29 -3.69 -30.40
CA LEU A 229 -7.52 -4.42 -30.75
C LEU A 229 -7.65 -5.64 -29.84
N ARG A 230 -8.82 -5.77 -29.22
CA ARG A 230 -9.16 -6.81 -28.24
C ARG A 230 -10.58 -7.26 -28.52
N GLY A 231 -10.78 -8.53 -28.85
CA GLY A 231 -12.09 -9.04 -29.24
C GLY A 231 -12.16 -10.56 -29.15
N HIS A 232 -13.39 -11.06 -29.17
CA HIS A 232 -13.65 -12.49 -29.27
C HIS A 232 -14.37 -12.76 -30.60
N GLN A 233 -14.05 -13.88 -31.24
CA GLN A 233 -14.76 -14.33 -32.42
C GLN A 233 -15.94 -15.19 -31.96
N LEU A 234 -17.16 -14.75 -32.26
CA LEU A 234 -18.34 -15.61 -32.16
C LEU A 234 -18.33 -16.53 -33.39
N GLY A 235 -18.13 -17.83 -33.19
CA GLY A 235 -18.11 -18.81 -34.27
C GLY A 235 -19.47 -18.86 -34.99
N PHE A 236 -19.44 -19.05 -36.31
CA PHE A 236 -20.65 -19.25 -37.10
C PHE A 236 -21.26 -20.63 -36.78
N ARG A 237 -22.58 -20.66 -36.60
CA ARG A 237 -23.41 -21.86 -36.62
C ARG A 237 -24.16 -21.91 -37.94
#